data_AF-A0A3D3YUZ0-F1
#
_entry.id   AF-A0A3D3YUZ0-F1
#
_cell.length_a   1.000
_cell.length_b   1.000
_cell.length_c   1.000
_cell.angle_alpha   90.00
_cell.angle_beta   90.00
_cell.angle_gamma   90.00
#
_symmetry.space_group_name_H-M   'P 1'
#
loop_
_entity.id
_entity.type
_entity.pdbx_description
1 polymer ?
#
loop_
_entity_poly.entity_id
_entity_poly.type
_entity_poly.pdbx_seq_one_letter_code
_entity_poly.pdbx_strand_id
1 'polypeptide(L)'
;GTLDKLESIPGVRTSLTPEEVERQVERVGCVVAGPSADLVPADGAMYALREATATIESIPLIAASVMSKKLAVGTDLILLDVKAGSGAFMKTPAAADELAAACVRLASAHGRAARVAVTDMSQPLGSAIGNALDVAEAVSVLQGRDRGALRELSVAFAAAAVEALLPNVSDGAARAERALGDGSAAVAFGRMVEAQGGDPRVAEDPWAILPRAPVAVSAVTARSLASTFSRRCDRRDSLTPL
;
A
#
# COMPACT_ATOMS: atom_id res chain seq x y z
N GLY A 1 1.80 -9.68 -4.52
CA GLY A 1 1.41 -8.25 -4.66
C GLY A 1 0.14 -7.97 -3.86
N THR A 2 -0.34 -6.72 -3.80
CA THR A 2 -1.55 -6.38 -3.02
C THR A 2 -2.80 -7.12 -3.52
N LEU A 3 -2.92 -7.34 -4.83
CA LEU A 3 -4.05 -8.08 -5.42
C LEU A 3 -4.07 -9.53 -4.92
N ASP A 4 -2.93 -10.24 -4.96
CA ASP A 4 -2.82 -11.61 -4.45
C ASP A 4 -3.14 -11.72 -2.95
N LYS A 5 -2.83 -10.67 -2.17
CA LYS A 5 -3.21 -10.60 -0.75
C LYS A 5 -4.72 -10.51 -0.61
N LEU A 6 -5.36 -9.60 -1.33
CA LEU A 6 -6.82 -9.43 -1.31
C LEU A 6 -7.57 -10.68 -1.80
N GLU A 7 -7.07 -11.34 -2.85
CA GLU A 7 -7.64 -12.57 -3.40
C GLU A 7 -7.49 -13.79 -2.49
N SER A 8 -6.74 -13.67 -1.39
CA SER A 8 -6.79 -14.67 -0.32
C SER A 8 -8.11 -14.66 0.46
N ILE A 9 -8.90 -13.59 0.35
CA ILE A 9 -10.27 -13.53 0.87
C ILE A 9 -11.18 -14.25 -0.15
N PRO A 10 -11.81 -15.38 0.21
CA PRO A 10 -12.65 -16.12 -0.73
C PRO A 10 -13.75 -15.24 -1.33
N GLY A 11 -13.89 -15.29 -2.66
CA GLY A 11 -14.90 -14.55 -3.42
C GLY A 11 -14.48 -13.15 -3.88
N VAL A 12 -13.43 -12.55 -3.30
CA VAL A 12 -12.96 -11.23 -3.72
C VAL A 12 -12.44 -11.27 -5.16
N ARG A 13 -12.96 -10.35 -5.99
CA ARG A 13 -12.49 -10.08 -7.34
C ARG A 13 -11.70 -8.78 -7.39
N THR A 14 -10.51 -8.82 -7.97
CA THR A 14 -9.70 -7.60 -8.22
C THR A 14 -9.65 -7.17 -9.69
N SER A 15 -10.14 -8.03 -10.59
CA SER A 15 -10.36 -7.68 -12.00
C SER A 15 -11.76 -7.08 -12.16
N LEU A 16 -11.80 -5.75 -12.27
CA LEU A 16 -13.03 -4.96 -12.40
C LEU A 16 -12.99 -4.14 -13.70
N THR A 17 -14.15 -3.91 -14.33
CA THR A 17 -14.25 -2.96 -15.45
C THR A 17 -14.16 -1.51 -14.95
N PRO A 18 -13.81 -0.54 -15.81
CA PRO A 18 -13.81 0.87 -15.44
C PRO A 18 -15.15 1.34 -14.84
N GLU A 19 -16.27 0.86 -15.38
CA GLU A 19 -17.60 1.23 -14.88
C GLU A 19 -17.90 0.56 -13.53
N GLU A 20 -17.40 -0.65 -13.27
CA GLU A 20 -17.48 -1.28 -11.94
C GLU A 20 -16.67 -0.48 -10.90
N VAL A 21 -15.47 -0.03 -11.27
CA VAL A 21 -14.60 0.81 -10.45
C VAL A 21 -15.29 2.13 -10.10
N GLU A 22 -15.81 2.86 -11.08
CA GLU A 22 -16.52 4.13 -10.87
C GLU A 22 -17.72 3.96 -9.94
N ARG A 23 -18.62 3.00 -10.24
CA ARG A 23 -19.79 2.71 -9.40
C ARG A 23 -19.43 2.33 -7.97
N GLN A 24 -18.34 1.57 -7.79
CA GLN A 24 -17.90 1.18 -6.45
C GLN A 24 -17.35 2.38 -5.69
N VAL A 25 -16.53 3.23 -6.32
CA VAL A 25 -16.00 4.44 -5.68
C VAL A 25 -17.13 5.37 -5.26
N GLU A 26 -18.14 5.60 -6.10
CA GLU A 26 -19.31 6.43 -5.77
C GLU A 26 -20.11 5.87 -4.58
N ARG A 27 -20.29 4.54 -4.54
CA ARG A 27 -21.13 3.88 -3.52
C ARG A 27 -20.40 3.62 -2.20
N VAL A 28 -19.13 3.24 -2.25
CA VAL A 28 -18.36 2.71 -1.11
C VAL A 28 -17.26 3.68 -0.67
N GLY A 29 -16.75 4.51 -1.58
CA GLY A 29 -15.67 5.46 -1.33
C GLY A 29 -14.26 4.89 -1.55
N CYS A 30 -14.11 3.59 -1.85
CA CYS A 30 -12.82 3.00 -2.17
C CYS A 30 -12.94 1.70 -2.99
N VAL A 31 -11.85 1.35 -3.68
CA VAL A 31 -11.71 0.15 -4.50
C VAL A 31 -10.24 -0.23 -4.60
N VAL A 32 -9.97 -1.54 -4.66
CA VAL A 32 -8.63 -2.05 -4.99
C VAL A 32 -8.76 -3.00 -6.17
N ALA A 33 -8.36 -2.50 -7.34
CA ALA A 33 -8.44 -3.23 -8.59
C ALA A 33 -7.08 -3.30 -9.29
N GLY A 34 -6.89 -4.36 -10.06
CA GLY A 34 -5.80 -4.44 -11.04
C GLY A 34 -6.02 -3.49 -12.21
N PRO A 35 -4.97 -3.17 -12.98
CA PRO A 35 -5.13 -2.41 -14.21
C PRO A 35 -6.02 -3.19 -15.19
N SER A 36 -6.98 -2.52 -15.84
CA SER A 36 -7.63 -3.11 -17.00
C SER A 36 -6.62 -3.24 -18.14
N ALA A 37 -6.86 -4.17 -19.08
CA ALA A 37 -5.99 -4.38 -20.23
C ALA A 37 -5.75 -3.08 -21.03
N ASP A 38 -6.73 -2.18 -21.02
CA ASP A 38 -6.73 -0.95 -21.80
C ASP A 38 -6.20 0.28 -21.03
N LEU A 39 -5.95 0.18 -19.71
CA LEU A 39 -5.63 1.36 -18.89
C LEU A 39 -4.27 1.98 -19.24
N VAL A 40 -3.30 1.19 -19.71
CA VAL A 40 -1.97 1.63 -20.15
C VAL A 40 -1.27 0.53 -20.99
N PRO A 41 -1.77 0.17 -22.19
CA PRO A 41 -1.30 -1.01 -22.92
C PRO A 41 0.20 -0.95 -23.27
N ALA A 42 0.73 0.24 -23.55
CA ALA A 42 2.15 0.43 -23.83
C ALA A 42 3.05 0.15 -22.61
N ASP A 43 2.61 0.56 -21.41
CA ASP A 43 3.36 0.26 -20.17
C ASP A 43 3.33 -1.24 -19.87
N GLY A 44 2.20 -1.91 -20.06
CA GLY A 44 2.10 -3.37 -19.90
C GLY A 44 3.09 -4.13 -20.79
N ALA A 45 3.15 -3.77 -22.09
CA ALA A 45 4.10 -4.36 -23.03
C ALA A 45 5.56 -4.06 -22.65
N MET A 46 5.85 -2.80 -22.28
CA MET A 46 7.20 -2.39 -21.86
C MET A 46 7.63 -3.08 -20.56
N TYR A 47 6.72 -3.29 -19.61
CA TYR A 47 7.01 -3.99 -18.36
C TYR A 47 7.37 -5.46 -18.63
N ALA A 48 6.59 -6.15 -19.45
CA ALA A 48 6.87 -7.54 -19.83
C ALA A 48 8.23 -7.68 -20.52
N LEU A 49 8.58 -6.74 -21.41
CA LEU A 49 9.89 -6.72 -22.05
C LEU A 49 11.02 -6.49 -21.03
N ARG A 50 10.83 -5.57 -20.08
CA ARG A 50 11.84 -5.27 -19.05
C ARG A 50 12.11 -6.45 -18.15
N GLU A 51 11.06 -7.19 -17.80
CA GLU A 51 11.17 -8.43 -17.02
C GLU A 51 11.95 -9.50 -17.78
N ALA A 52 11.64 -9.72 -19.04
CA ALA A 52 12.34 -10.70 -19.89
C ALA A 52 13.81 -10.32 -20.19
N THR A 53 14.19 -9.05 -20.04
CA THR A 53 15.53 -8.54 -20.42
C THR A 53 16.37 -8.06 -19.24
N ALA A 54 15.90 -8.26 -18.00
CA ALA A 54 16.57 -7.77 -16.78
C ALA A 54 16.82 -6.25 -16.78
N THR A 55 15.95 -5.46 -17.41
CA THR A 55 16.03 -3.98 -17.45
C THR A 55 15.00 -3.30 -16.54
N ILE A 56 14.60 -4.00 -15.47
CA ILE A 56 13.69 -3.46 -14.46
C ILE A 56 14.34 -2.31 -13.69
N GLU A 57 15.62 -2.42 -13.34
CA GLU A 57 16.37 -1.51 -12.45
C GLU A 57 16.80 -0.20 -13.14
N SER A 58 15.83 0.52 -13.71
CA SER A 58 16.02 1.82 -14.34
C SER A 58 15.03 2.81 -13.77
N ILE A 59 15.52 3.80 -13.02
CA ILE A 59 14.71 4.86 -12.39
C ILE A 59 13.73 5.51 -13.38
N PRO A 60 14.14 5.97 -14.59
CA PRO A 60 13.18 6.58 -15.51
C PRO A 60 12.08 5.62 -15.97
N LEU A 61 12.40 4.34 -16.19
CA LEU A 61 11.40 3.34 -16.59
C LEU A 61 10.48 2.94 -15.44
N ILE A 62 11.00 2.89 -14.21
CA ILE A 62 10.19 2.66 -13.01
C ILE A 62 9.23 3.84 -12.81
N ALA A 63 9.73 5.07 -12.85
CA ALA A 63 8.92 6.27 -12.67
C ALA A 63 7.84 6.38 -13.76
N ALA A 64 8.19 6.19 -15.03
CA ALA A 64 7.23 6.22 -16.14
C ALA A 64 6.15 5.13 -15.98
N SER A 65 6.57 3.91 -15.61
CA SER A 65 5.63 2.80 -15.42
C SER A 65 4.67 3.05 -14.26
N VAL A 66 5.17 3.45 -13.09
CA VAL A 66 4.34 3.73 -11.92
C VAL A 66 3.39 4.90 -12.20
N MET A 67 3.91 6.01 -12.74
CA MET A 67 3.14 7.23 -12.91
C MET A 67 2.12 7.16 -14.05
N SER A 68 2.42 6.49 -15.17
CA SER A 68 1.47 6.37 -16.28
C SER A 68 0.13 5.78 -15.84
N LYS A 69 0.16 4.72 -15.02
CA LYS A 69 -1.05 4.12 -14.43
C LYS A 69 -1.83 5.08 -13.54
N LYS A 70 -1.13 5.88 -12.72
CA LYS A 70 -1.77 6.83 -11.79
C LYS A 70 -2.33 8.05 -12.49
N LEU A 71 -1.66 8.52 -13.55
CA LEU A 71 -2.10 9.65 -14.36
C LEU A 71 -3.29 9.27 -15.27
N ALA A 72 -3.33 8.02 -15.76
CA ALA A 72 -4.41 7.53 -16.62
C ALA A 72 -5.78 7.50 -15.92
N VAL A 73 -5.83 7.19 -14.62
CA VAL A 73 -7.08 7.13 -13.83
C VAL A 73 -7.59 8.50 -13.37
N GLY A 74 -6.87 9.59 -13.67
CA GLY A 74 -7.37 10.95 -13.44
C GLY A 74 -7.42 11.43 -11.98
N THR A 75 -6.67 10.81 -11.06
CA THR A 75 -6.67 11.15 -9.62
C THR A 75 -6.18 12.57 -9.33
N ASP A 76 -6.82 13.25 -8.36
CA ASP A 76 -6.40 14.59 -7.90
C ASP A 76 -5.10 14.57 -7.08
N LEU A 77 -4.93 13.53 -6.26
CA LEU A 77 -3.77 13.33 -5.40
C LEU A 77 -3.16 11.95 -5.60
N ILE A 78 -1.83 11.92 -5.72
CA ILE A 78 -1.04 10.69 -5.81
C ILE A 78 -0.16 10.58 -4.55
N LEU A 79 -0.37 9.54 -3.77
CA LEU A 79 0.49 9.18 -2.64
C LEU A 79 1.44 8.05 -3.07
N LEU A 80 2.73 8.23 -2.83
CA LEU A 80 3.76 7.25 -3.20
C LEU A 80 4.60 6.85 -1.98
N ASP A 81 4.81 5.54 -1.86
CA ASP A 81 5.71 4.93 -0.91
C ASP A 81 6.91 4.36 -1.65
N VAL A 82 8.01 5.11 -1.65
CA VAL A 82 9.24 4.73 -2.35
C VAL A 82 10.16 4.00 -1.38
N LYS A 83 10.26 2.69 -1.55
CA LYS A 83 11.03 1.83 -0.65
C LYS A 83 12.54 1.98 -0.87
N ALA A 84 13.30 2.05 0.23
CA ALA A 84 14.76 2.01 0.24
C ALA A 84 15.26 0.83 1.12
N GLY A 85 16.31 0.13 0.68
CA GLY A 85 16.98 -0.90 1.48
C GLY A 85 17.11 -2.26 0.80
N SER A 86 17.57 -3.27 1.55
CA SER A 86 17.91 -4.59 1.01
C SER A 86 16.74 -5.29 0.32
N GLY A 87 15.51 -5.14 0.84
CA GLY A 87 14.28 -5.68 0.27
C GLY A 87 13.60 -4.80 -0.78
N ALA A 88 14.13 -3.61 -1.08
CA ALA A 88 13.56 -2.70 -2.08
C ALA A 88 14.24 -2.83 -3.45
N PHE A 89 13.62 -2.27 -4.50
CA PHE A 89 14.32 -2.03 -5.77
C PHE A 89 15.45 -1.02 -5.59
N MET A 90 15.18 0.09 -4.88
CA MET A 90 16.18 1.10 -4.59
C MET A 90 16.97 0.68 -3.35
N LYS A 91 18.22 0.27 -3.54
CA LYS A 91 19.04 -0.25 -2.42
C LYS A 91 19.54 0.84 -1.47
N THR A 92 19.63 2.08 -1.95
CA THR A 92 20.11 3.22 -1.16
C THR A 92 19.03 4.29 -1.03
N PRO A 93 19.01 5.05 0.08
CA PRO A 93 18.12 6.20 0.22
C PRO A 93 18.29 7.22 -0.90
N ALA A 94 19.53 7.45 -1.37
CA ALA A 94 19.79 8.41 -2.46
C ALA A 94 19.11 8.03 -3.79
N ALA A 95 19.14 6.74 -4.16
CA ALA A 95 18.44 6.27 -5.35
C ALA A 95 16.91 6.32 -5.18
N ALA A 96 16.43 6.06 -3.97
CA ALA A 96 15.02 6.20 -3.61
C ALA A 96 14.56 7.67 -3.69
N ASP A 97 15.37 8.62 -3.22
CA ASP A 97 15.12 10.06 -3.33
C ASP A 97 15.10 10.50 -4.81
N GLU A 98 15.99 9.97 -5.65
CA GLU A 98 16.00 10.25 -7.08
C GLU A 98 14.71 9.77 -7.77
N LEU A 99 14.26 8.55 -7.45
CA LEU A 99 13.00 8.01 -7.95
C LEU A 99 11.80 8.82 -7.44
N ALA A 100 11.78 9.19 -6.16
CA ALA A 100 10.75 10.03 -5.58
C ALA A 100 10.65 11.39 -6.31
N ALA A 101 11.80 12.04 -6.52
CA ALA A 101 11.87 13.31 -7.26
C ALA A 101 11.39 13.17 -8.71
N ALA A 102 11.72 12.06 -9.39
CA ALA A 102 11.25 11.80 -10.75
C ALA A 102 9.72 11.66 -10.80
N CYS A 103 9.12 10.91 -9.87
CA CYS A 103 7.68 10.74 -9.78
C CYS A 103 6.95 12.07 -9.48
N VAL A 104 7.48 12.89 -8.56
CA VAL A 104 6.92 14.22 -8.27
C VAL A 104 6.98 15.12 -9.50
N ARG A 105 8.11 15.17 -10.22
CA ARG A 105 8.23 15.95 -11.47
C ARG A 105 7.20 15.51 -12.51
N LEU A 106 6.99 14.20 -12.68
CA LEU A 106 5.99 13.68 -13.61
C LEU A 106 4.56 14.05 -13.21
N ALA A 107 4.23 13.98 -11.92
CA ALA A 107 2.93 14.42 -11.41
C ALA A 107 2.69 15.91 -11.69
N SER A 108 3.64 16.78 -11.33
CA SER A 108 3.55 18.22 -11.54
C SER A 108 3.46 18.58 -13.02
N ALA A 109 4.21 17.90 -13.89
CA ALA A 109 4.15 18.12 -15.33
C ALA A 109 2.77 17.78 -15.95
N HIS A 110 1.96 16.97 -15.25
CA HIS A 110 0.59 16.63 -15.65
C HIS A 110 -0.47 17.30 -14.75
N GLY A 111 -0.09 18.33 -13.99
CA GLY A 111 -1.00 19.10 -13.16
C GLY A 111 -1.62 18.32 -11.99
N ARG A 112 -0.94 17.26 -11.51
CA ARG A 112 -1.43 16.43 -10.39
C ARG A 112 -0.63 16.69 -9.12
N ALA A 113 -1.32 16.72 -7.97
CA ALA A 113 -0.65 16.79 -6.68
C ALA A 113 -0.02 15.43 -6.34
N ALA A 114 1.19 15.46 -5.78
CA ALA A 114 1.84 14.26 -5.28
C ALA A 114 2.47 14.49 -3.90
N ARG A 115 2.41 13.46 -3.06
CA ARG A 115 3.17 13.36 -1.81
C ARG A 115 3.91 12.04 -1.80
N VAL A 116 5.18 12.06 -1.43
CA VAL A 116 6.04 10.89 -1.48
C VAL A 116 6.74 10.71 -0.14
N ALA A 117 6.74 9.48 0.37
CA ALA A 117 7.58 9.06 1.48
C ALA A 117 8.67 8.12 0.97
N VAL A 118 9.91 8.32 1.41
CA VAL A 118 10.96 7.32 1.27
C VAL A 118 11.02 6.52 2.56
N THR A 119 10.73 5.22 2.49
CA THR A 119 10.58 4.38 3.69
C THR A 119 11.48 3.15 3.66
N ASP A 120 11.87 2.70 4.86
CA ASP A 120 12.75 1.56 5.01
C ASP A 120 12.07 0.24 4.58
N MET A 121 12.85 -0.59 3.89
CA MET A 121 12.52 -1.95 3.49
C MET A 121 13.74 -2.87 3.72
N SER A 122 14.62 -2.51 4.66
CA SER A 122 15.73 -3.36 5.11
C SER A 122 15.24 -4.57 5.93
N GLN A 123 14.01 -4.49 6.42
CA GLN A 123 13.28 -5.51 7.14
C GLN A 123 11.80 -5.50 6.71
N PRO A 124 11.02 -6.56 7.00
CA PRO A 124 9.57 -6.54 6.85
C PRO A 124 8.94 -5.37 7.62
N LEU A 125 7.92 -4.73 7.02
CA LEU A 125 7.23 -3.58 7.64
C LEU A 125 6.40 -4.00 8.87
N GLY A 126 5.78 -5.17 8.79
CA GLY A 126 5.01 -5.78 9.87
C GLY A 126 5.65 -7.06 10.39
N SER A 127 4.87 -7.80 11.18
CA SER A 127 5.20 -9.12 11.71
C SER A 127 4.74 -10.25 10.77
N ALA A 128 3.83 -9.98 9.85
CA ALA A 128 3.34 -10.92 8.85
C ALA A 128 4.10 -10.81 7.52
N ILE A 129 4.27 -11.97 6.86
CA ILE A 129 4.71 -12.05 5.47
C ILE A 129 3.90 -13.15 4.79
N GLY A 130 3.04 -12.77 3.85
CA GLY A 130 2.27 -13.69 3.03
C GLY A 130 1.08 -13.01 2.35
N ASN A 131 0.06 -13.80 2.03
CA ASN A 131 -1.19 -13.29 1.47
C ASN A 131 -2.23 -13.11 2.58
N ALA A 132 -2.81 -14.22 3.06
CA ALA A 132 -3.78 -14.20 4.16
C ALA A 132 -3.21 -13.63 5.47
N LEU A 133 -1.93 -13.92 5.77
CA LEU A 133 -1.26 -13.38 6.95
C LEU A 133 -1.22 -11.85 6.94
N ASP A 134 -0.91 -11.25 5.78
CA ASP A 134 -0.86 -9.80 5.62
C ASP A 134 -2.25 -9.17 5.69
N VAL A 135 -3.28 -9.84 5.17
CA VAL A 135 -4.68 -9.38 5.32
C VAL A 135 -5.08 -9.38 6.79
N ALA A 136 -4.77 -10.45 7.54
CA ALA A 136 -5.08 -10.53 8.96
C ALA A 136 -4.35 -9.45 9.78
N GLU A 137 -3.09 -9.15 9.45
CA GLU A 137 -2.35 -8.04 10.07
C GLU A 137 -2.95 -6.67 9.73
N ALA A 138 -3.32 -6.43 8.46
CA ALA A 138 -4.01 -5.21 8.07
C ALA A 138 -5.34 -5.03 8.81
N VAL A 139 -6.13 -6.09 8.97
CA VAL A 139 -7.38 -6.06 9.76
C VAL A 139 -7.08 -5.73 11.23
N SER A 140 -6.01 -6.29 11.82
CA SER A 140 -5.58 -5.95 13.18
C SER A 140 -5.26 -4.46 13.36
N VAL A 141 -4.61 -3.84 12.37
CA VAL A 141 -4.37 -2.38 12.33
C VAL A 141 -5.70 -1.62 12.23
N LEU A 142 -6.57 -2.00 11.29
CA LEU A 142 -7.86 -1.33 11.04
C LEU A 142 -8.82 -1.41 12.23
N GLN A 143 -8.69 -2.46 13.06
CA GLN A 143 -9.42 -2.63 14.32
C GLN A 143 -8.76 -1.90 15.51
N GLY A 144 -7.67 -1.16 15.27
CA GLY A 144 -6.94 -0.42 16.31
C GLY A 144 -6.17 -1.30 17.30
N ARG A 145 -5.98 -2.61 17.01
CA ARG A 145 -5.33 -3.58 17.90
C ARG A 145 -3.80 -3.55 17.77
N ASP A 146 -3.30 -3.39 16.55
CA ASP A 146 -1.86 -3.30 16.27
C ASP A 146 -1.39 -1.83 16.26
N ARG A 147 -0.25 -1.54 16.91
CA ARG A 147 0.35 -0.20 16.99
C ARG A 147 1.76 -0.12 16.38
N GLY A 148 2.16 -1.08 15.55
CA GLY A 148 3.46 -1.17 14.92
C GLY A 148 3.66 -0.22 13.72
N ALA A 149 4.79 -0.41 13.03
CA ALA A 149 5.23 0.45 11.93
C ALA A 149 4.23 0.50 10.75
N LEU A 150 3.48 -0.58 10.49
CA LEU A 150 2.41 -0.60 9.49
C LEU A 150 1.32 0.43 9.80
N ARG A 151 0.88 0.52 11.07
CA ARG A 151 -0.10 1.54 11.50
C ARG A 151 0.47 2.93 11.35
N GLU A 152 1.67 3.18 11.85
CA GLU A 152 2.31 4.50 11.78
C GLU A 152 2.38 5.02 10.34
N LEU A 153 2.82 4.17 9.41
CA LEU A 153 2.89 4.52 8.00
C LEU A 153 1.50 4.75 7.38
N SER A 154 0.53 3.91 7.75
CA SER A 154 -0.87 4.07 7.29
C SER A 154 -1.48 5.39 7.78
N VAL A 155 -1.24 5.76 9.04
CA VAL A 155 -1.69 7.05 9.62
C VAL A 155 -1.01 8.22 8.90
N ALA A 156 0.29 8.14 8.62
CA ALA A 156 1.01 9.20 7.90
C ALA A 156 0.45 9.44 6.49
N PHE A 157 0.18 8.37 5.73
CA PHE A 157 -0.43 8.51 4.40
C PHE A 157 -1.88 8.99 4.46
N ALA A 158 -2.67 8.48 5.41
CA ALA A 158 -4.05 8.95 5.60
C ALA A 158 -4.09 10.44 5.98
N ALA A 159 -3.19 10.88 6.86
CA ALA A 159 -3.06 12.28 7.25
C ALA A 159 -2.75 13.17 6.05
N ALA A 160 -1.75 12.79 5.25
CA ALA A 160 -1.39 13.56 4.05
C ALA A 160 -2.50 13.60 2.99
N ALA A 161 -3.28 12.52 2.82
CA ALA A 161 -4.48 12.55 1.98
C ALA A 161 -5.52 13.53 2.51
N VAL A 162 -5.84 13.45 3.80
CA VAL A 162 -6.84 14.30 4.45
C VAL A 162 -6.44 15.77 4.34
N GLU A 163 -5.21 16.11 4.69
CA GLU A 163 -4.72 17.50 4.70
C GLU A 163 -4.63 18.08 3.29
N ALA A 164 -4.30 17.27 2.28
CA ALA A 164 -4.24 17.73 0.89
C ALA A 164 -5.62 17.90 0.24
N LEU A 165 -6.58 17.04 0.58
CA LEU A 165 -7.91 17.02 -0.07
C LEU A 165 -8.99 17.78 0.71
N LEU A 166 -8.82 17.93 2.03
CA LEU A 166 -9.79 18.55 2.93
C LEU A 166 -9.16 19.75 3.65
N PRO A 167 -9.13 20.94 3.02
CA PRO A 167 -8.41 22.11 3.54
C PRO A 167 -8.93 22.61 4.90
N ASN A 168 -10.15 22.21 5.29
CA ASN A 168 -10.74 22.56 6.59
C ASN A 168 -10.37 21.57 7.70
N VAL A 169 -9.58 20.53 7.41
CA VAL A 169 -9.11 19.54 8.39
C VAL A 169 -7.62 19.75 8.58
N SER A 170 -7.25 20.41 9.69
CA SER A 170 -5.86 20.74 10.00
C SER A 170 -5.08 19.63 10.72
N ASP A 171 -5.77 18.58 11.17
CA ASP A 171 -5.15 17.46 11.89
C ASP A 171 -5.61 16.14 11.26
N GLY A 172 -4.98 15.80 10.12
CA GLY A 172 -5.27 14.59 9.38
C GLY A 172 -4.90 13.34 10.16
N ALA A 173 -3.82 13.39 10.94
CA ALA A 173 -3.39 12.31 11.82
C ALA A 173 -4.45 11.99 12.87
N ALA A 174 -4.95 12.98 13.61
CA ALA A 174 -5.99 12.75 14.60
C ALA A 174 -7.29 12.21 13.97
N ARG A 175 -7.61 12.59 12.73
CA ARG A 175 -8.75 12.01 12.01
C ARG A 175 -8.53 10.55 11.65
N ALA A 176 -7.36 10.19 11.11
CA ALA A 176 -7.01 8.80 10.82
C ALA A 176 -7.03 7.96 12.10
N GLU A 177 -6.48 8.51 13.19
CA GLU A 177 -6.46 7.86 14.49
C GLU A 177 -7.84 7.62 15.08
N ARG A 178 -8.75 8.60 14.94
CA ARG A 178 -10.16 8.39 15.31
C ARG A 178 -10.79 7.28 14.50
N ALA A 179 -10.57 7.22 13.19
CA ALA A 179 -11.15 6.19 12.34
C ALA A 179 -10.68 4.76 12.69
N LEU A 180 -9.43 4.62 13.15
CA LEU A 180 -8.93 3.34 13.69
C LEU A 180 -9.52 3.06 15.07
N GLY A 181 -9.61 4.07 15.94
CA GLY A 181 -10.05 3.92 17.32
C GLY A 181 -11.55 3.69 17.50
N ASP A 182 -12.38 4.24 16.61
CA ASP A 182 -13.85 4.06 16.62
C ASP A 182 -14.33 2.88 15.76
N GLY A 183 -13.41 2.19 15.07
CA GLY A 183 -13.68 1.03 14.22
C GLY A 183 -14.25 1.35 12.84
N SER A 184 -14.45 2.63 12.48
CA SER A 184 -14.98 3.02 11.17
C SER A 184 -14.07 2.60 10.01
N ALA A 185 -12.75 2.52 10.23
CA ALA A 185 -11.80 2.02 9.24
C ALA A 185 -12.03 0.52 8.90
N ALA A 186 -12.25 -0.32 9.91
CA ALA A 186 -12.57 -1.73 9.72
C ALA A 186 -13.93 -1.92 9.01
N VAL A 187 -14.95 -1.12 9.37
CA VAL A 187 -16.25 -1.13 8.70
C VAL A 187 -16.12 -0.73 7.23
N ALA A 188 -15.33 0.30 6.91
CA ALA A 188 -15.07 0.71 5.53
C ALA A 188 -14.37 -0.40 4.72
N PHE A 189 -13.40 -1.09 5.32
CA PHE A 189 -12.76 -2.24 4.70
C PHE A 189 -13.75 -3.40 4.44
N GLY A 190 -14.62 -3.73 5.40
CA GLY A 190 -15.68 -4.73 5.20
C GLY A 190 -16.60 -4.39 4.02
N ARG A 191 -17.03 -3.12 3.90
CA ARG A 191 -17.84 -2.66 2.76
C ARG A 191 -17.12 -2.78 1.42
N MET A 192 -15.82 -2.50 1.38
CA MET A 192 -14.99 -2.68 0.19
C MET A 192 -14.88 -4.16 -0.20
N VAL A 193 -14.66 -5.05 0.78
CA VAL A 193 -14.61 -6.51 0.56
C VAL A 193 -15.94 -7.01 0.00
N GLU A 194 -17.06 -6.63 0.60
CA GLU A 194 -18.40 -7.01 0.14
C GLU A 194 -18.67 -6.50 -1.28
N ALA A 195 -18.30 -5.26 -1.58
CA ALA A 195 -18.47 -4.69 -2.91
C ALA A 195 -17.66 -5.42 -3.99
N GLN A 196 -16.54 -6.04 -3.61
CA GLN A 196 -15.71 -6.86 -4.48
C GLN A 196 -16.06 -8.37 -4.42
N GLY A 197 -17.15 -8.75 -3.76
CA GLY A 197 -17.69 -10.11 -3.76
C GLY A 197 -17.20 -11.02 -2.63
N GLY A 198 -16.39 -10.50 -1.70
CA GLY A 198 -15.92 -11.25 -0.53
C GLY A 198 -16.88 -11.19 0.65
N ASP A 199 -16.58 -11.98 1.69
CA ASP A 199 -17.32 -11.96 2.95
C ASP A 199 -16.83 -10.80 3.86
N PRO A 200 -17.67 -9.79 4.18
CA PRO A 200 -17.26 -8.64 4.99
C PRO A 200 -16.85 -9.00 6.42
N ARG A 201 -17.25 -10.18 6.93
CA ARG A 201 -16.89 -10.65 8.28
C ARG A 201 -15.38 -10.85 8.45
N VAL A 202 -14.61 -10.90 7.36
CA VAL A 202 -13.15 -10.88 7.40
C VAL A 202 -12.59 -9.64 8.13
N ALA A 203 -13.34 -8.53 8.13
CA ALA A 203 -12.97 -7.31 8.85
C ALA A 203 -13.18 -7.40 10.38
N GLU A 204 -13.88 -8.43 10.86
CA GLU A 204 -14.18 -8.68 12.27
C GLU A 204 -13.33 -9.84 12.82
N ASP A 205 -13.44 -10.99 12.16
CA ASP A 205 -12.65 -12.20 12.42
C ASP A 205 -12.03 -12.69 11.11
N PRO A 206 -10.80 -12.22 10.78
CA PRO A 206 -10.16 -12.59 9.53
C PRO A 206 -9.95 -14.10 9.42
N TRP A 207 -9.75 -14.79 10.54
CA TRP A 207 -9.43 -16.21 10.49
C TRP A 207 -10.63 -17.16 10.46
N ALA A 208 -11.85 -16.63 10.62
CA ALA A 208 -13.06 -17.36 10.27
C ALA A 208 -13.23 -17.49 8.74
N ILE A 209 -12.56 -16.63 7.96
CA ILE A 209 -12.75 -16.50 6.50
C ILE A 209 -11.49 -16.89 5.71
N LEU A 210 -10.31 -16.46 6.17
CA LEU A 210 -9.06 -16.60 5.44
C LEU A 210 -8.51 -18.04 5.44
N PRO A 211 -7.83 -18.46 4.37
CA PRO A 211 -7.18 -19.75 4.31
C PRO A 211 -6.04 -19.85 5.33
N ARG A 212 -5.88 -21.04 5.90
CA ARG A 212 -4.79 -21.37 6.82
C ARG A 212 -3.93 -22.48 6.23
N ALA A 213 -2.62 -22.41 6.46
CA ALA A 213 -1.74 -23.52 6.14
C ALA A 213 -2.11 -24.74 7.01
N PRO A 214 -2.10 -25.96 6.45
CA PRO A 214 -2.46 -27.17 7.19
C PRO A 214 -1.43 -27.53 8.29
N VAL A 215 -0.22 -26.96 8.21
CA VAL A 215 0.87 -27.20 9.15
C VAL A 215 1.50 -25.86 9.51
N ALA A 216 1.69 -25.63 10.81
CA ALA A 216 2.41 -24.48 11.35
C ALA A 216 3.56 -24.99 12.23
N VAL A 217 4.78 -24.50 11.97
CA VAL A 217 5.98 -24.88 12.73
C VAL A 217 6.66 -23.63 13.25
N SER A 218 6.91 -23.59 14.55
CA SER A 218 7.68 -22.50 15.16
C SER A 218 9.15 -22.68 14.85
N ALA A 219 9.75 -21.72 14.15
CA ALA A 219 11.20 -21.66 14.00
C ALA A 219 11.82 -21.10 15.29
N VAL A 220 12.60 -21.91 16.00
CA VAL A 220 13.44 -21.43 17.11
C VAL A 220 14.68 -20.80 16.50
N THR A 221 14.81 -19.48 16.59
CA THR A 221 16.04 -18.80 16.16
C THR A 221 17.08 -18.86 17.27
N ALA A 222 18.36 -19.04 16.93
CA ALA A 222 19.49 -19.14 17.86
C ALA A 222 19.76 -17.84 18.68
N ARG A 223 18.88 -16.83 18.62
CA ARG A 223 19.01 -15.53 19.31
C ARG A 223 18.35 -15.48 20.69
N SER A 224 17.84 -16.58 21.24
CA SER A 224 17.44 -16.58 22.66
C SER A 224 18.62 -16.62 23.65
N LEU A 225 19.89 -16.68 23.17
CA LEU A 225 21.08 -16.79 24.02
C LEU A 225 22.02 -15.57 24.02
N ALA A 226 21.73 -14.49 23.30
CA ALA A 226 22.57 -13.28 23.36
C ALA A 226 21.73 -11.99 23.23
N SER A 227 21.69 -11.22 24.31
CA SER A 227 21.15 -9.86 24.35
C SER A 227 21.89 -8.97 23.34
N THR A 228 21.34 -8.80 22.15
CA THR A 228 21.82 -7.77 21.22
C THR A 228 20.64 -6.99 20.67
N PHE A 229 20.63 -5.69 21.00
CA PHE A 229 19.69 -4.69 20.51
C PHE A 229 19.57 -4.76 18.98
N SER A 230 18.32 -4.82 18.49
CA SER A 230 18.05 -4.51 17.08
C SER A 230 18.44 -3.06 16.83
N ARG A 231 19.38 -2.82 15.92
CA ARG A 231 19.76 -1.46 15.52
C ARG A 231 18.60 -0.87 14.71
N ARG A 232 17.83 0.03 15.31
CA ARG A 232 16.93 0.94 14.57
C ARG A 232 17.79 1.77 13.62
N CYS A 233 17.45 1.76 12.34
CA CYS A 233 17.89 2.78 11.40
C CYS A 233 17.01 4.03 11.64
N ASP A 234 17.64 5.19 11.83
CA ASP A 234 16.92 6.46 11.96
C ASP A 234 16.06 6.72 10.72
N ARG A 235 14.76 6.84 10.94
CA ARG A 235 13.76 7.23 9.95
C ARG A 235 13.94 8.70 9.57
N ARG A 236 13.90 9.01 8.28
CA ARG A 236 13.43 10.31 7.78
C ARG A 236 11.97 10.16 7.37
N ASP A 237 11.09 10.10 8.36
CA ASP A 237 9.64 10.15 8.15
C ASP A 237 9.19 11.61 7.99
N SER A 238 9.63 12.26 6.92
CA SER A 238 9.02 13.52 6.51
C SER A 238 8.48 13.30 5.11
N LEU A 239 7.15 13.14 4.99
CA LEU A 239 6.47 13.34 3.72
C LEU A 239 6.83 14.76 3.28
N THR A 240 7.65 14.86 2.24
CA THR A 240 8.17 16.15 1.80
C THR A 240 7.00 16.97 1.27
N PRO A 241 6.65 18.12 1.88
CA PRO A 241 5.70 19.01 1.28
C PRO A 241 6.37 19.69 0.09
N LEU A 242 5.67 19.70 -1.05
CA LEU A 242 5.72 20.83 -1.99
C LEU A 242 4.33 21.43 -2.04
#